data_AF-A0ABD5C9R3-F1
#
_entry.id   AF-A0ABD5C9R3-F1
#
_cell.length_a   1.000
_cell.length_b   1.000
_cell.length_c   1.000
_cell.angle_alpha   90.00
_cell.angle_beta   90.00
_cell.angle_gamma   90.00
#
_symmetry.space_group_name_H-M   'P 1'
#
loop_
_entity.id
_entity.type
_entity.pdbx_description
1 polymer ?
#
loop_
_entity_poly.entity_id
_entity_poly.type
_entity_poly.pdbx_seq_one_letter_code
_entity_poly.pdbx_strand_id
1 'polypeptide(L)'
;MATASNIPKVQAASANAKANAAGPTSCDMCEKKGLLILPVRYAAAAASGAHNLGGATALALPKGQFGDGVTAVGAKKASYFLRSVRKGFIHVYYPSTNKWQIYGVTTEGYVFNYPLDADLNPAQEKAFSCKQAGHMQLAQCISIEHPKKAGKVYLAFSDVRWTAPVRKRYETNESGLS
;
A
#
# COMPACT_ATOMS: atom_id res chain seq x y z
N MET A 1 -20.80 28.15 2.70
CA MET A 1 -19.86 27.73 3.76
C MET A 1 -19.83 26.22 3.78
N ALA A 2 -18.79 25.59 3.20
CA ALA A 2 -18.65 24.14 3.19
C ALA A 2 -17.68 23.75 4.32
N THR A 3 -18.18 22.91 5.23
CA THR A 3 -17.49 22.42 6.43
C THR A 3 -16.31 21.53 6.04
N ALA A 4 -15.14 21.81 6.60
CA ALA A 4 -13.92 21.04 6.43
C ALA A 4 -14.12 19.58 6.88
N SER A 5 -13.99 18.65 5.95
CA SER A 5 -14.02 17.21 6.25
C SER A 5 -12.69 16.82 6.91
N ASN A 6 -12.74 16.53 8.22
CA ASN A 6 -11.60 16.07 9.00
C ASN A 6 -11.14 14.70 8.48
N ILE A 7 -10.05 14.69 7.71
CA ILE A 7 -9.36 13.46 7.29
C ILE A 7 -8.73 12.83 8.55
N PRO A 8 -9.14 11.62 8.98
CA PRO A 8 -8.57 11.00 10.18
C PRO A 8 -7.09 10.70 9.97
N LYS A 9 -6.27 11.11 10.94
CA LYS A 9 -4.84 10.74 11.00
C LYS A 9 -4.72 9.22 10.91
N VAL A 10 -3.81 8.74 10.06
CA VAL A 10 -3.44 7.32 9.90
C VAL A 10 -2.76 6.83 11.18
N GLN A 11 -3.55 6.63 12.23
CA GLN A 11 -3.07 6.36 13.60
C GLN A 11 -3.52 4.99 14.11
N ALA A 12 -4.48 4.34 13.43
CA ALA A 12 -5.05 3.06 13.86
C ALA A 12 -4.13 1.84 13.57
N ALA A 13 -3.20 1.93 12.61
CA ALA A 13 -2.32 0.81 12.27
C ALA A 13 -1.01 0.75 13.09
N SER A 14 -0.66 1.82 13.83
CA SER A 14 0.65 1.92 14.50
C SER A 14 0.70 1.28 15.89
N ALA A 15 -0.44 0.97 16.52
CA ALA A 15 -0.48 0.52 17.91
C ALA A 15 0.18 -0.87 18.14
N ASN A 16 0.26 -1.71 17.10
CA ASN A 16 0.84 -3.05 17.17
C ASN A 16 2.10 -3.23 16.29
N ALA A 17 2.58 -2.16 15.63
CA ALA A 17 3.76 -2.25 14.80
C ALA A 17 5.02 -2.22 15.68
N LYS A 18 5.59 -3.39 15.97
CA LYS A 18 6.98 -3.46 16.44
C LYS A 18 7.88 -3.06 15.27
N ALA A 19 8.70 -2.04 15.45
CA ALA A 19 9.67 -1.62 14.46
C ALA A 19 10.69 -2.75 14.26
N ASN A 20 10.58 -3.49 13.15
CA ASN A 20 11.69 -4.30 12.68
C ASN A 20 12.71 -3.34 12.05
N ALA A 21 13.79 -3.04 12.76
CA ALA A 21 14.92 -2.33 12.18
C ALA A 21 15.72 -3.34 11.36
N ALA A 22 15.76 -3.17 10.04
CA ALA A 22 16.65 -3.96 9.20
C ALA A 22 18.10 -3.63 9.56
N GLY A 23 18.90 -4.63 9.93
CA GLY A 23 20.36 -4.49 10.06
C GLY A 23 21.00 -4.20 8.69
N PRO A 24 22.24 -3.67 8.66
CA PRO A 24 22.88 -3.20 7.43
C PRO A 24 23.18 -4.36 6.49
N THR A 25 22.28 -4.60 5.55
CA THR A 25 22.43 -5.56 4.46
C THR A 25 21.72 -4.94 3.25
N SER A 26 22.41 -4.95 2.11
CA SER A 26 22.16 -4.23 0.85
C SER A 26 20.87 -4.63 0.09
N CYS A 27 19.78 -4.93 0.80
CA CYS A 27 18.50 -5.27 0.21
C CYS A 27 17.67 -4.01 -0.04
N ASP A 28 17.62 -3.54 -1.28
CA ASP A 28 16.79 -2.36 -1.66
C ASP A 28 15.29 -2.54 -1.39
N MET A 29 14.81 -3.78 -1.26
CA MET A 29 13.42 -4.05 -0.85
C MET A 29 13.22 -3.99 0.65
N CYS A 30 14.27 -4.17 1.45
CA CYS A 30 14.18 -4.31 2.90
C CYS A 30 14.61 -3.02 3.61
N GLU A 31 15.59 -2.30 3.05
CA GLU A 31 16.03 -1.01 3.56
C GLU A 31 14.95 0.05 3.24
N LYS A 32 14.17 0.37 4.26
CA LYS A 32 13.15 1.41 4.20
C LYS A 32 13.29 2.33 5.40
N LYS A 33 13.13 3.63 5.13
CA LYS A 33 13.26 4.69 6.14
C LYS A 33 11.93 5.42 6.30
N GLY A 34 11.75 6.04 7.46
CA GLY A 34 10.56 6.83 7.76
C GLY A 34 9.33 5.98 8.10
N LEU A 35 8.15 6.43 7.67
CA LEU A 35 6.88 5.76 7.97
C LEU A 35 6.64 4.63 6.96
N LEU A 36 6.53 3.40 7.48
CA LEU A 36 6.17 2.24 6.69
C LEU A 36 4.66 2.11 6.61
N ILE A 37 4.15 1.93 5.38
CA ILE A 37 2.73 1.69 5.12
C ILE A 37 2.65 0.33 4.45
N LEU A 38 1.89 -0.59 5.03
CA LEU A 38 1.57 -1.87 4.41
C LEU A 38 0.35 -1.67 3.49
N PRO A 39 0.50 -1.68 2.15
CA PRO A 39 -0.62 -1.55 1.25
C PRO A 39 -1.41 -2.85 1.25
N VAL A 40 -2.72 -2.73 1.48
CA VAL A 40 -3.65 -3.87 1.53
C VAL A 40 -4.89 -3.55 0.71
N ARG A 41 -5.59 -4.58 0.29
CA ARG A 41 -6.87 -4.47 -0.40
C ARG A 41 -7.92 -5.32 0.31
N TYR A 42 -9.16 -4.86 0.25
CA TYR A 42 -10.30 -5.66 0.70
C TYR A 42 -10.55 -6.85 -0.24
N ALA A 43 -10.93 -7.97 0.36
CA ALA A 43 -11.44 -9.14 -0.31
C ALA A 43 -12.62 -9.69 0.48
N ALA A 44 -13.52 -10.42 -0.19
CA ALA A 44 -14.60 -11.16 0.44
C ALA A 44 -14.31 -12.65 0.31
N ALA A 45 -14.59 -13.40 1.37
CA ALA A 45 -14.56 -14.86 1.35
C ALA A 45 -15.90 -15.40 1.83
N ALA A 46 -16.32 -16.53 1.27
CA ALA A 46 -17.51 -17.23 1.76
C ALA A 46 -17.38 -17.51 3.26
N ALA A 47 -18.43 -17.22 4.02
CA ALA A 47 -18.54 -17.49 5.46
C ALA A 47 -18.77 -19.00 5.67
N SER A 48 -17.78 -19.79 5.28
CA SER A 48 -17.78 -21.25 5.35
C SER A 48 -16.40 -21.73 5.82
N GLY A 49 -16.35 -22.91 6.43
CA GLY A 49 -15.10 -23.54 6.83
C GLY A 49 -14.24 -24.05 5.67
N ALA A 50 -14.75 -24.06 4.44
CA ALA A 50 -14.12 -24.72 3.28
C ALA A 50 -12.70 -24.24 2.96
N HIS A 51 -12.39 -22.99 3.28
CA HIS A 51 -11.08 -22.38 3.01
C HIS A 51 -10.21 -22.20 4.27
N ASN A 52 -10.65 -22.69 5.44
CA ASN A 52 -9.95 -22.56 6.72
C ASN A 52 -9.44 -21.12 7.01
N LEU A 53 -10.21 -20.10 6.60
CA LEU A 53 -9.80 -18.70 6.66
C LEU A 53 -9.92 -18.08 8.06
N GLY A 54 -10.21 -18.89 9.08
CA GLY A 54 -10.64 -18.44 10.41
C GLY A 54 -9.77 -17.35 11.03
N GLY A 55 -8.45 -17.44 10.87
CA GLY A 55 -7.53 -16.40 11.36
C GLY A 55 -7.53 -15.11 10.54
N ALA A 56 -7.74 -15.19 9.22
CA ALA A 56 -7.72 -14.03 8.32
C ALA A 56 -9.01 -13.19 8.42
N THR A 57 -10.17 -13.84 8.62
CA THR A 57 -11.45 -13.15 8.83
C THR A 57 -11.64 -12.64 10.27
N ALA A 58 -10.83 -13.12 11.22
CA ALA A 58 -10.84 -12.66 12.60
C ALA A 58 -10.03 -11.38 12.83
N LEU A 59 -9.19 -10.96 11.87
CA LEU A 59 -8.47 -9.71 11.95
C LEU A 59 -9.45 -8.54 11.90
N ALA A 60 -9.32 -7.63 12.87
CA ALA A 60 -10.11 -6.41 12.89
C ALA A 60 -9.84 -5.62 11.60
N LEU A 61 -10.91 -5.33 10.86
CA LEU A 61 -10.82 -4.46 9.71
C LEU A 61 -10.46 -3.03 10.17
N PRO A 62 -9.67 -2.29 9.39
CA PRO A 62 -9.42 -0.88 9.63
C PRO A 62 -10.75 -0.13 9.82
N LYS A 63 -10.80 0.74 10.82
CA LYS A 63 -11.97 1.59 11.10
C LYS A 63 -11.81 2.96 10.40
N GLY A 64 -12.92 3.71 10.30
CA GLY A 64 -12.95 5.01 9.63
C GLY A 64 -13.16 4.86 8.13
N GLN A 65 -12.60 5.79 7.34
CA GLN A 65 -12.81 5.85 5.88
C GLN A 65 -12.20 4.65 5.13
N PHE A 66 -11.34 3.87 5.79
CA PHE A 66 -10.74 2.67 5.21
C PHE A 66 -11.78 1.56 5.05
N GLY A 67 -12.37 1.45 3.87
CA GLY A 67 -13.42 0.46 3.57
C GLY A 67 -14.79 1.06 3.26
N ASP A 68 -14.90 2.39 3.24
CA ASP A 68 -16.09 3.08 2.75
C ASP A 68 -16.45 2.59 1.34
N GLY A 69 -17.74 2.31 1.11
CA GLY A 69 -18.23 1.71 -0.13
C GLY A 69 -17.94 0.21 -0.30
N VAL A 70 -17.08 -0.40 0.53
CA VAL A 70 -16.80 -1.85 0.50
C VAL A 70 -17.46 -2.57 1.67
N THR A 71 -17.12 -2.21 2.91
CA THR A 71 -17.65 -2.85 4.12
C THR A 71 -19.11 -2.46 4.40
N ALA A 72 -19.59 -1.37 3.77
CA ALA A 72 -20.99 -0.98 3.79
C ALA A 72 -21.90 -1.94 3.01
N VAL A 73 -21.34 -2.78 2.13
CA VAL A 73 -22.10 -3.77 1.37
C VAL A 73 -22.39 -4.96 2.29
N GLY A 74 -23.66 -5.13 2.70
CA GLY A 74 -24.06 -6.21 3.60
C GLY A 74 -23.84 -7.60 2.98
N ALA A 75 -22.98 -8.41 3.60
CA ALA A 75 -22.65 -9.75 3.13
C ALA A 75 -23.20 -10.83 4.08
N LYS A 76 -24.35 -11.43 3.73
CA LYS A 76 -24.99 -12.47 4.58
C LYS A 76 -24.25 -13.81 4.61
N LYS A 77 -23.49 -14.11 3.56
CA LYS A 77 -22.78 -15.39 3.35
C LYS A 77 -21.29 -15.21 3.12
N ALA A 78 -20.75 -14.02 3.39
CA ALA A 78 -19.35 -13.73 3.19
C ALA A 78 -18.81 -12.79 4.26
N SER A 79 -17.53 -12.94 4.56
CA SER A 79 -16.80 -12.07 5.48
C SER A 79 -15.75 -11.29 4.70
N TYR A 80 -15.63 -10.00 4.99
CA TYR A 80 -14.55 -9.18 4.46
C TYR A 80 -13.26 -9.40 5.25
N PHE A 81 -12.14 -9.40 4.54
CA PHE A 81 -10.80 -9.48 5.11
C PHE A 81 -9.82 -8.72 4.22
N LEU A 82 -8.60 -8.53 4.72
CA LEU A 82 -7.54 -7.85 3.98
C LEU A 82 -6.62 -8.86 3.31
N ARG A 83 -6.16 -8.54 2.10
CA ARG A 83 -5.09 -9.25 1.39
C ARG A 83 -3.99 -8.27 1.01
N SER A 84 -2.79 -8.80 0.82
CA SER A 84 -1.73 -8.07 0.12
C SER A 84 -2.22 -7.64 -1.27
N VAL A 85 -1.70 -6.50 -1.72
CA VAL A 85 -1.89 -6.05 -3.10
C VAL A 85 -1.34 -7.07 -4.09
N ARG A 86 -2.00 -7.17 -5.26
CA ARG A 86 -1.57 -8.06 -6.34
C ARG A 86 -0.40 -7.43 -7.12
N LYS A 87 0.24 -8.23 -7.98
CA LYS A 87 1.25 -7.74 -8.94
C LYS A 87 0.72 -6.51 -9.69
N GLY A 88 1.54 -5.46 -9.77
CA GLY A 88 1.14 -4.19 -10.36
C GLY A 88 2.02 -3.06 -9.84
N PHE A 89 1.45 -1.85 -9.80
CA PHE A 89 2.17 -0.63 -9.46
C PHE A 89 1.39 0.18 -8.42
N ILE A 90 2.11 0.71 -7.45
CA ILE A 90 1.60 1.68 -6.49
C ILE A 90 2.24 3.03 -6.83
N HIS A 91 1.40 4.01 -7.15
CA HIS A 91 1.80 5.38 -7.43
C HIS A 91 1.60 6.21 -6.17
N VAL A 92 2.65 6.90 -5.74
CA VAL A 92 2.64 7.79 -4.59
C VAL A 92 2.89 9.20 -5.09
N TYR A 93 1.98 10.12 -4.79
CA TYR A 93 2.09 11.52 -5.14
C TYR A 93 2.24 12.39 -3.89
N TYR A 94 3.25 13.26 -3.90
CA TYR A 94 3.57 14.23 -2.86
C TYR A 94 3.29 15.65 -3.38
N PRO A 95 2.08 16.21 -3.12
CA PRO A 95 1.71 17.55 -3.57
C PRO A 95 2.64 18.64 -3.04
N SER A 96 3.14 18.47 -1.81
CA SER A 96 4.05 19.42 -1.15
C SER A 96 5.33 19.69 -1.93
N THR A 97 5.79 18.73 -2.74
CA THR A 97 7.00 18.84 -3.57
C THR A 97 6.73 18.58 -5.05
N ASN A 98 5.45 18.46 -5.43
CA ASN A 98 5.00 18.01 -6.75
C ASN A 98 5.79 16.79 -7.28
N LYS A 99 6.00 15.78 -6.43
CA LYS A 99 6.85 14.62 -6.74
C LYS A 99 6.02 13.35 -6.86
N TRP A 100 6.34 12.54 -7.87
CA TRP A 100 5.86 11.17 -8.00
C TRP A 100 6.92 10.15 -7.58
N GLN A 101 6.45 9.06 -7.01
CA GLN A 101 7.22 7.86 -6.75
C GLN A 101 6.39 6.64 -7.15
N ILE A 102 7.04 5.63 -7.72
CA ILE A 102 6.38 4.40 -8.11
C ILE A 102 7.02 3.24 -7.35
N TYR A 103 6.18 2.35 -6.84
CA TYR A 103 6.59 1.04 -6.36
C TYR A 103 6.05 -0.02 -7.31
N GLY A 104 6.91 -0.94 -7.75
CA GLY A 104 6.50 -2.18 -8.39
C GLY A 104 6.13 -3.20 -7.30
N VAL A 105 5.09 -3.99 -7.55
CA VAL A 105 4.61 -5.04 -6.64
C VAL A 105 4.83 -6.40 -7.34
N THR A 106 5.52 -7.32 -6.68
CA THR A 106 5.71 -8.69 -7.20
C THR A 106 4.43 -9.54 -7.03
N THR A 107 4.41 -10.74 -7.61
CA THR A 107 3.28 -11.68 -7.47
C THR A 107 3.03 -12.06 -6.01
N GLU A 108 4.08 -12.11 -5.20
CA GLU A 108 4.06 -12.44 -3.78
C GLU A 108 3.71 -11.22 -2.90
N GLY A 109 3.55 -10.03 -3.49
CA GLY A 109 3.20 -8.81 -2.77
C GLY A 109 4.38 -8.03 -2.19
N TYR A 110 5.61 -8.33 -2.60
CA TYR A 110 6.78 -7.53 -2.22
C TYR A 110 6.87 -6.27 -3.06
N VAL A 111 7.34 -5.18 -2.47
CA VAL A 111 7.38 -3.86 -3.11
C VAL A 111 8.79 -3.31 -3.18
N PHE A 112 9.14 -2.82 -4.36
CA PHE A 112 10.44 -2.23 -4.68
C PHE A 112 10.28 -0.90 -5.39
N ASN A 113 11.26 0.00 -5.26
CA ASN A 113 11.23 1.27 -5.97
C ASN A 113 11.33 1.02 -7.48
N TYR A 114 10.37 1.55 -8.22
CA TYR A 114 10.32 1.45 -9.67
C TYR A 114 10.70 2.82 -10.28
N PRO A 115 11.61 2.86 -11.27
CA PRO A 115 12.02 4.12 -11.88
C PRO A 115 10.85 4.83 -12.57
N LEU A 116 10.72 6.13 -12.37
CA LEU A 116 9.56 6.90 -12.83
C LEU A 116 9.44 6.94 -14.36
N ASP A 117 10.60 7.06 -15.03
CA ASP A 117 10.72 7.37 -16.46
C ASP A 117 11.49 6.31 -17.27
N ALA A 118 11.73 5.15 -16.67
CA ALA A 118 12.30 4.00 -17.37
C ALA A 118 11.41 2.77 -17.17
N ASP A 119 11.25 1.97 -18.22
CA ASP A 119 10.66 0.64 -18.08
C ASP A 119 11.75 -0.34 -17.68
N LEU A 120 11.47 -1.11 -16.64
CA LEU A 120 12.21 -2.30 -16.30
C LEU A 120 11.68 -3.45 -17.16
N ASN A 121 12.58 -4.20 -17.79
CA ASN A 121 12.21 -5.44 -18.44
C ASN A 121 11.78 -6.49 -17.39
N PRO A 122 11.03 -7.54 -17.78
CA PRO A 122 10.58 -8.57 -16.84
C PRO A 122 11.72 -9.30 -16.09
N ALA A 123 12.92 -9.37 -16.66
CA ALA A 123 14.09 -9.95 -15.99
C ALA A 123 14.69 -9.00 -14.92
N GLN A 124 14.40 -7.71 -15.01
CA GLN A 124 14.74 -6.67 -14.04
C GLN A 124 13.66 -6.51 -12.96
N GLU A 125 12.46 -7.09 -13.15
CA GLU A 125 11.48 -7.21 -12.08
C GLU A 125 12.07 -8.11 -10.98
N LYS A 126 12.49 -7.48 -9.89
CA LYS A 126 13.32 -8.10 -8.86
C LYS A 126 12.49 -9.11 -8.07
N ALA A 127 12.90 -10.37 -8.08
CA ALA A 127 12.38 -11.36 -7.15
C ALA A 127 12.93 -11.07 -5.74
N PHE A 128 12.10 -11.26 -4.71
CA PHE A 128 12.56 -11.11 -3.33
C PHE A 128 13.49 -12.27 -2.95
N SER A 129 14.73 -11.95 -2.58
CA SER A 129 15.77 -12.95 -2.29
C SER A 129 16.35 -12.87 -0.87
N CYS A 130 15.91 -11.89 -0.07
CA CYS A 130 16.40 -11.72 1.30
C CYS A 130 15.81 -12.80 2.21
N LYS A 131 16.67 -13.47 2.99
CA LYS A 131 16.28 -14.55 3.92
C LYS A 131 16.32 -14.14 5.39
N GLN A 132 16.57 -12.87 5.69
CA GLN A 132 16.63 -12.40 7.07
C GLN A 132 15.24 -12.39 7.71
N ALA A 133 15.16 -12.87 8.95
CA ALA A 133 13.92 -12.90 9.70
C ALA A 133 13.35 -11.49 9.88
N GLY A 134 12.04 -11.32 9.66
CA GLY A 134 11.36 -10.02 9.77
C GLY A 134 11.49 -9.11 8.53
N HIS A 135 12.42 -9.39 7.61
CA HIS A 135 12.62 -8.56 6.41
C HIS A 135 11.54 -8.80 5.34
N MET A 136 10.94 -9.99 5.30
CA MET A 136 9.83 -10.28 4.36
C MET A 136 8.64 -9.34 4.60
N GLN A 137 8.32 -9.02 5.85
CA GLN A 137 7.22 -8.11 6.18
C GLN A 137 7.57 -6.67 5.81
N LEU A 138 8.82 -6.25 6.06
CA LEU A 138 9.31 -4.94 5.65
C LEU A 138 9.26 -4.78 4.12
N ALA A 139 9.60 -5.84 3.39
CA ALA A 139 9.57 -5.85 1.93
C ALA A 139 8.16 -5.71 1.33
N GLN A 140 7.09 -5.90 2.11
CA GLN A 140 5.72 -5.65 1.65
C GLN A 140 5.28 -4.20 1.87
N CYS A 141 6.04 -3.41 2.63
CA CYS A 141 5.66 -2.04 2.96
C CYS A 141 6.22 -1.03 1.94
N ILE A 142 5.47 0.01 1.61
CA ILE A 142 6.04 1.22 1.02
C ILE A 142 6.57 2.15 2.13
N SER A 143 7.39 3.13 1.76
CA SER A 143 8.07 3.99 2.73
C SER A 143 7.86 5.47 2.43
N ILE A 144 7.31 6.20 3.39
CA ILE A 144 7.30 7.67 3.37
C ILE A 144 8.50 8.15 4.20
N GLU A 145 9.59 8.51 3.54
CA GLU A 145 10.89 8.75 4.19
C GLU A 145 10.88 9.92 5.20
N HIS A 146 10.18 11.00 4.87
CA HIS A 146 10.05 12.20 5.71
C HIS A 146 8.59 12.49 6.05
N PRO A 147 7.92 11.67 6.87
CA PRO A 147 6.48 11.74 7.06
C PRO A 147 6.02 13.07 7.68
N LYS A 148 6.85 13.67 8.55
CA LYS A 148 6.58 14.98 9.16
C LYS A 148 6.62 16.15 8.16
N LYS A 149 7.31 15.97 7.03
CA LYS A 149 7.44 16.98 5.96
C LYS A 149 6.55 16.69 4.75
N ALA A 150 6.15 15.43 4.56
CA ALA A 150 5.40 14.99 3.39
C ALA A 150 4.02 15.68 3.28
N GLY A 151 3.38 15.95 4.42
CA GLY A 151 2.04 16.53 4.46
C GLY A 151 1.00 15.52 3.95
N LYS A 152 0.12 15.98 3.05
CA LYS A 152 -0.85 15.11 2.36
C LYS A 152 -0.09 14.23 1.36
N VAL A 153 -0.43 12.96 1.30
CA VAL A 153 0.14 12.01 0.33
C VAL A 153 -1.00 11.24 -0.29
N TYR A 154 -0.99 11.10 -1.61
CA TYR A 154 -1.98 10.32 -2.34
C TYR A 154 -1.37 9.00 -2.80
N LEU A 155 -2.12 7.92 -2.66
CA LEU A 155 -1.72 6.58 -3.07
C LEU A 155 -2.75 6.06 -4.06
N ALA A 156 -2.29 5.52 -5.18
CA ALA A 156 -3.13 4.82 -6.13
C ALA A 156 -2.49 3.48 -6.51
N PHE A 157 -3.33 2.48 -6.78
CA PHE A 157 -2.88 1.20 -7.32
C PHE A 157 -3.38 1.06 -8.77
N SER A 158 -2.55 0.47 -9.63
CA SER A 158 -2.90 0.14 -11.00
C SER A 158 -2.15 -1.13 -11.42
N ASP A 159 -2.81 -1.99 -12.21
CA ASP A 159 -2.15 -3.17 -12.79
C ASP A 159 -1.08 -2.79 -13.83
N VAL A 160 -1.20 -1.58 -14.39
CA VAL A 160 -0.28 -1.04 -15.38
C VAL A 160 0.39 0.22 -14.88
N ARG A 161 1.63 0.45 -15.30
CA ARG A 161 2.37 1.66 -14.96
C ARG A 161 1.72 2.88 -15.62
N TRP A 162 1.35 3.88 -14.82
CA TRP A 162 0.88 5.15 -15.35
C TRP A 162 1.98 5.90 -16.08
N THR A 163 1.66 6.34 -17.29
CA THR A 163 2.50 7.20 -18.12
C THR A 163 2.57 8.61 -17.54
N ALA A 164 3.57 9.40 -17.97
CA ALA A 164 3.70 10.80 -17.54
C ALA A 164 2.43 11.64 -17.80
N PRO A 165 1.73 11.52 -18.95
CA PRO A 165 0.45 12.20 -19.16
C PRO A 165 -0.64 11.82 -18.15
N VAL A 166 -0.75 10.54 -17.77
CA VAL A 166 -1.74 10.07 -16.78
C VAL A 166 -1.42 10.67 -15.41
N ARG A 167 -0.15 10.65 -15.00
CA ARG A 167 0.28 11.27 -13.73
C ARG A 167 -0.02 12.77 -13.70
N LYS A 168 0.31 13.49 -14.78
CA LYS A 168 0.00 14.92 -14.92
C LYS A 168 -1.50 15.22 -14.81
N ARG A 169 -2.36 14.36 -15.36
CA ARG A 169 -3.82 14.50 -15.20
C ARG A 169 -4.25 14.42 -13.73
N TYR A 170 -3.67 13.50 -12.97
CA TYR A 170 -3.99 13.33 -11.55
C TYR A 170 -3.39 14.42 -10.64
N GLU A 171 -2.29 15.06 -11.03
CA GLU A 171 -1.77 16.26 -10.33
C GLU A 171 -2.83 17.38 -10.28
N THR A 172 -3.59 17.53 -11.36
CA THR A 172 -4.61 18.59 -11.50
C THR A 172 -5.99 18.20 -10.96
N ASN A 173 -6.17 16.95 -10.51
CA ASN A 173 -7.46 16.44 -10.07
C ASN A 173 -7.33 15.64 -8.76
N GLU A 174 -7.30 16.36 -7.64
CA GLU A 174 -7.23 15.75 -6.30
C GLU A 174 -8.37 14.76 -6.03
N SER A 175 -9.56 14.95 -6.63
CA SER A 175 -10.72 14.07 -6.46
C SER A 175 -10.62 12.75 -7.23
N GLY A 176 -9.70 12.64 -8.19
CA GLY A 176 -9.45 11.39 -8.93
C GLY A 176 -8.55 10.40 -8.18
N LEU A 177 -7.97 10.82 -7.05
CA LEU A 177 -7.05 10.04 -6.21
C LEU A 177 -7.64 9.73 -4.82
N SER A 178 -8.86 10.19 -4.52
CA SER A 178 -9.56 10.01 -3.24
C SER A 178 -10.51 8.81 -3.24
#